data_AF-A0A803P1L0-F1
#
_entry.id   AF-A0A803P1L0-F1
#
_cell.length_a   1.000
_cell.length_b   1.000
_cell.length_c   1.000
_cell.angle_alpha   90.00
_cell.angle_beta   90.00
_cell.angle_gamma   90.00
#
_symmetry.space_group_name_H-M   'P 1'
#
loop_
_entity.id
_entity.type
_entity.pdbx_description
1 polymer ?
#
loop_
_entity_poly.entity_id
_entity_poly.type
_entity_poly.pdbx_seq_one_letter_code
_entity_poly.pdbx_strand_id
1 'polypeptide(L)'
;MAGYCLEDDHRLLVYEFMSRGSLDNHLFRRASYFQPLSWSLRIKVALGAAKGLAFLHSDEARVIYRDFKTSNILLDSSYNAKLSDFGLAKDGPANDRSHVSTRVMGTFGYAAPEYMATGHLTAKSDVYSFGVVMLEMLSGKRAVDQNRPSGEHNLVEWAKPYLTSKRKVLQIFDSRIEGQYSVSEALKAVNIAIQCISNEPKYRPTMKEVVKALEHLVESDSMERSSHSRNQHHRNLNGRSSPNAHKHPKSPIAVKVGKAAPFSPLPSPSPIRT
;
A
#
# COMPACT_ATOMS: atom_id res chain seq x y z
N MET A 1 19.50 10.93 9.63
CA MET A 1 20.72 11.42 8.94
C MET A 1 21.91 10.94 9.74
N ALA A 2 22.88 10.29 9.10
CA ALA A 2 24.07 9.74 9.77
C ALA A 2 25.27 10.70 9.69
N GLY A 3 25.33 11.55 8.67
CA GLY A 3 26.38 12.56 8.50
C GLY A 3 26.20 13.40 7.25
N TYR A 4 27.13 14.32 7.02
CA TYR A 4 27.22 15.12 5.81
C TYR A 4 28.69 15.41 5.47
N CYS A 5 28.97 15.76 4.21
CA CYS A 5 30.26 16.27 3.77
C CYS A 5 30.08 17.61 3.06
N LEU A 6 30.93 18.58 3.42
CA LEU A 6 31.09 19.88 2.77
C LEU A 6 32.57 20.04 2.42
N GLU A 7 32.97 19.66 1.22
CA GLU A 7 34.35 19.79 0.74
C GLU A 7 34.33 20.45 -0.64
N ASP A 8 35.01 21.59 -0.77
CA ASP A 8 34.99 22.44 -1.97
C ASP A 8 33.56 22.69 -2.51
N ASP A 9 33.28 22.21 -3.72
CA ASP A 9 31.96 22.27 -4.38
C ASP A 9 31.11 21.01 -4.16
N HIS A 10 31.62 20.02 -3.42
CA HIS A 10 30.92 18.79 -3.12
C HIS A 10 30.05 18.95 -1.86
N ARG A 11 28.77 18.55 -1.99
CA ARG A 11 27.78 18.55 -0.93
C ARG A 11 27.15 17.16 -0.88
N LEU A 12 27.47 16.38 0.16
CA LEU A 12 27.00 14.99 0.30
C LEU A 12 26.24 14.82 1.61
N LEU A 13 25.23 13.95 1.58
CA LEU A 13 24.45 13.56 2.75
C LEU A 13 24.55 12.05 2.94
N VAL A 14 24.83 11.62 4.17
CA VAL A 14 24.98 10.21 4.52
C VAL A 14 23.77 9.78 5.35
N TYR A 15 23.17 8.66 4.97
CA TYR A 15 21.99 8.09 5.62
C TYR A 15 22.24 6.64 6.01
N GLU A 16 21.44 6.15 6.94
CA GLU A 16 21.33 4.71 7.18
C GLU A 16 20.78 4.02 5.92
N PHE A 17 21.27 2.81 5.63
CA PHE A 17 20.86 2.07 4.45
C PHE A 17 19.51 1.37 4.65
N MET A 18 18.57 1.63 3.75
CA MET A 18 17.23 1.04 3.76
C MET A 18 17.20 -0.21 2.89
N SER A 19 17.41 -1.37 3.51
CA SER A 19 17.69 -2.63 2.80
C SER A 19 16.57 -3.14 1.89
N ARG A 20 15.33 -2.65 2.07
CA ARG A 20 14.19 -3.01 1.20
C ARG A 20 13.92 -1.95 0.13
N GLY A 21 14.73 -0.90 0.06
CA GLY A 21 14.58 0.17 -0.92
C GLY A 21 13.29 0.97 -0.72
N SER A 22 12.82 1.61 -1.80
CA SER A 22 11.61 2.42 -1.80
C SER A 22 10.33 1.59 -2.02
N LEU A 23 9.21 2.09 -1.52
CA LEU A 23 7.89 1.45 -1.62
C LEU A 23 7.45 1.23 -3.08
N ASP A 24 7.76 2.15 -3.99
CA ASP A 24 7.41 2.02 -5.40
C ASP A 24 8.06 0.79 -6.08
N ASN A 25 9.23 0.34 -5.61
CA ASN A 25 9.84 -0.91 -6.07
C ASN A 25 8.93 -2.11 -5.80
N HIS A 26 8.30 -2.14 -4.63
CA HIS A 26 7.42 -3.24 -4.24
C HIS A 26 6.02 -3.15 -4.87
N LEU A 27 5.56 -1.94 -5.23
CA LEU A 27 4.24 -1.76 -5.85
C LEU A 27 4.28 -2.01 -7.36
N PHE A 28 5.28 -1.50 -8.07
CA PHE A 28 5.23 -1.41 -9.54
C PHE A 28 6.21 -2.31 -10.28
N ARG A 29 7.31 -2.73 -9.66
CA ARG A 29 8.32 -3.53 -10.36
C ARG A 29 7.95 -5.01 -10.31
N ARG A 30 8.17 -5.68 -11.44
CA ARG A 30 8.03 -7.14 -11.58
C ARG A 30 9.42 -7.78 -11.64
N ALA A 31 10.23 -7.54 -10.62
CA ALA A 31 11.58 -8.10 -10.50
C ALA A 31 11.61 -9.16 -9.40
N SER A 32 12.34 -10.25 -9.59
CA SER A 32 12.47 -11.36 -8.63
C SER A 32 12.93 -10.90 -7.23
N TYR A 33 13.71 -9.83 -7.19
CA TYR A 33 14.23 -9.26 -5.95
C TYR A 33 13.18 -8.54 -5.09
N PHE A 34 12.22 -7.84 -5.71
CA PHE A 34 11.20 -7.08 -5.00
C PHE A 34 9.87 -7.82 -5.04
N GLN A 35 9.52 -8.47 -3.93
CA GLN A 35 8.24 -9.15 -3.80
C GLN A 35 7.11 -8.14 -3.54
N PRO A 36 5.92 -8.34 -4.15
CA PRO A 36 4.75 -7.53 -3.86
C PRO A 36 4.39 -7.54 -2.37
N LEU A 37 4.03 -6.39 -1.82
CA LEU A 37 3.58 -6.30 -0.43
C LEU A 37 2.19 -6.91 -0.26
N SER A 38 2.03 -7.71 0.81
CA SER A 38 0.73 -8.14 1.31
C SER A 38 -0.13 -6.95 1.77
N TRP A 39 -1.44 -7.17 1.90
CA TRP A 39 -2.35 -6.17 2.47
C TRP A 39 -1.83 -5.59 3.80
N SER A 40 -1.52 -6.47 4.76
CA SER A 40 -1.04 -6.07 6.09
C SER A 40 0.22 -5.23 6.04
N LEU A 41 1.17 -5.55 5.15
CA LEU A 41 2.38 -4.76 4.97
C LEU A 41 2.10 -3.40 4.33
N ARG A 42 1.18 -3.33 3.35
CA ARG A 42 0.78 -2.04 2.77
C ARG A 42 0.18 -1.11 3.83
N ILE A 43 -0.72 -1.62 4.67
CA ILE A 43 -1.31 -0.84 5.77
C ILE A 43 -0.26 -0.46 6.82
N LYS A 44 0.65 -1.37 7.19
CA LYS A 44 1.77 -1.08 8.09
C LYS A 44 2.64 0.07 7.56
N VAL A 45 3.01 0.02 6.28
CA VAL A 45 3.82 1.05 5.63
C VAL A 45 3.07 2.37 5.56
N ALA A 46 1.79 2.36 5.17
CA ALA A 46 0.94 3.56 5.16
C ALA A 46 0.88 4.21 6.55
N LEU A 47 0.69 3.41 7.61
CA LEU A 47 0.69 3.89 8.99
C LEU A 47 2.03 4.51 9.39
N GLY A 48 3.16 3.86 9.08
CA GLY A 48 4.49 4.40 9.36
C GLY A 48 4.76 5.72 8.64
N ALA A 49 4.41 5.80 7.35
CA ALA A 49 4.56 7.01 6.56
C ALA A 49 3.64 8.14 7.06
N ALA A 50 2.40 7.81 7.46
CA ALA A 50 1.47 8.75 8.06
C ALA A 50 1.98 9.30 9.39
N LYS A 51 2.59 8.46 10.24
CA LYS A 51 3.24 8.90 11.49
C LYS A 51 4.40 9.87 11.23
N GLY A 52 5.24 9.57 10.24
CA GLY A 52 6.31 10.47 9.83
C GLY A 52 5.79 11.83 9.36
N LEU A 53 4.75 11.84 8.54
CA LEU A 53 4.15 13.08 8.04
C LEU A 53 3.40 13.86 9.14
N ALA A 54 2.71 13.15 10.05
CA ALA A 54 2.08 13.75 11.23
C ALA A 54 3.09 14.41 12.17
N PHE A 55 4.28 13.83 12.32
CA PHE A 55 5.37 14.45 13.07
C PHE A 55 5.85 15.73 12.40
N LEU A 56 6.05 15.73 11.08
CA LEU A 56 6.45 16.95 10.35
C LEU A 56 5.41 18.07 10.51
N HIS A 57 4.13 17.72 10.50
CA HIS A 57 3.03 18.69 10.65
C HIS A 57 2.75 19.11 12.11
N SER A 58 3.51 18.62 13.08
CA SER A 58 3.29 18.97 14.49
C SER A 58 3.57 20.45 14.77
N ASP A 59 3.07 20.95 15.90
CA ASP A 59 3.28 22.33 16.31
C ASP A 59 4.77 22.65 16.58
N GLU A 60 5.56 21.62 16.91
CA GLU A 60 7.00 21.74 17.14
C GLU A 60 7.80 21.77 15.84
N ALA A 61 7.50 20.87 14.88
CA ALA A 61 8.26 20.76 13.64
C ALA A 61 7.79 21.79 12.60
N ARG A 62 6.48 21.92 12.40
CA ARG A 62 5.83 22.81 11.42
C ARG A 62 6.47 22.72 10.04
N VAL A 63 6.82 21.53 9.56
CA VAL A 63 7.44 21.30 8.25
C VAL A 63 6.39 20.80 7.26
N ILE A 64 6.32 21.41 6.08
CA ILE A 64 5.59 20.91 4.91
C ILE A 64 6.57 20.17 4.01
N TYR A 65 6.32 18.90 3.74
CA TYR A 65 7.24 18.00 3.06
C TYR A 65 7.26 18.18 1.53
N ARG A 66 6.11 18.51 0.93
CA ARG A 66 5.92 18.98 -0.46
C ARG A 66 6.16 17.96 -1.57
N ASP A 67 6.93 16.91 -1.33
CA ASP A 67 7.22 15.85 -2.31
C ASP A 67 6.92 14.45 -1.77
N PHE A 68 5.73 14.30 -1.16
CA PHE A 68 5.27 13.02 -0.64
C PHE A 68 4.85 12.09 -1.78
N LYS A 69 5.63 11.03 -2.01
CA LYS A 69 5.42 10.04 -3.08
C LYS A 69 5.99 8.66 -2.70
N THR A 70 5.57 7.61 -3.39
CA THR A 70 5.99 6.22 -3.10
C THR A 70 7.50 5.99 -3.22
N SER A 71 8.20 6.68 -4.11
CA SER A 71 9.67 6.55 -4.21
C SER A 71 10.44 7.23 -3.08
N ASN A 72 9.83 8.17 -2.34
CA ASN A 72 10.44 8.84 -1.19
C ASN A 72 10.12 8.14 0.15
N ILE A 73 9.32 7.07 0.12
CA ILE A 73 9.05 6.22 1.29
C ILE A 73 9.99 5.01 1.22
N LEU A 74 11.01 5.00 2.08
CA LEU A 74 12.00 3.92 2.15
C LEU A 74 11.63 2.91 3.24
N LEU A 75 12.07 1.66 3.04
CA LEU A 75 11.71 0.53 3.87
C LEU A 75 12.97 -0.13 4.46
N ASP A 76 12.96 -0.32 5.79
CA ASP A 76 14.01 -1.08 6.49
C ASP A 76 13.81 -2.60 6.37
N SER A 77 14.69 -3.39 6.99
CA SER A 77 14.62 -4.86 6.98
C SER A 77 13.33 -5.44 7.55
N SER A 78 12.59 -4.67 8.35
CA SER A 78 11.32 -5.06 8.97
C SER A 78 10.10 -4.42 8.31
N TYR A 79 10.27 -3.82 7.13
CA TYR A 79 9.24 -3.06 6.41
C TYR A 79 8.67 -1.89 7.22
N ASN A 80 9.47 -1.29 8.11
CA ASN A 80 9.10 -0.01 8.71
C ASN A 80 9.40 1.10 7.71
N ALA A 81 8.45 2.03 7.58
CA ALA A 81 8.55 3.14 6.63
C ALA A 81 9.35 4.30 7.22
N LYS A 82 10.26 4.88 6.43
CA LYS A 82 10.93 6.15 6.72
C LYS A 82 10.82 7.09 5.52
N LEU A 83 10.51 8.36 5.80
CA LEU A 83 10.50 9.40 4.77
C LEU A 83 11.94 9.80 4.44
N SER A 84 12.22 10.07 3.17
CA SER A 84 13.54 10.44 2.64
C SER A 84 13.46 11.71 1.80
N ASP A 85 14.55 12.18 1.19
CA ASP A 85 14.53 13.33 0.28
C ASP A 85 13.72 14.56 0.75
N PHE A 86 14.28 15.28 1.72
CA PHE A 86 13.71 16.52 2.25
C PHE A 86 14.13 17.75 1.44
N GLY A 87 14.69 17.58 0.24
CA GLY A 87 15.26 18.69 -0.55
C GLY A 87 14.25 19.76 -0.97
N LEU A 88 12.96 19.42 -0.99
CA LEU A 88 11.87 20.33 -1.31
C LEU A 88 11.06 20.80 -0.10
N ALA A 89 11.37 20.27 1.10
CA ALA A 89 10.64 20.59 2.31
C ALA A 89 10.73 22.09 2.64
N LYS A 90 9.69 22.60 3.30
CA LYS A 90 9.56 24.00 3.67
C LYS A 90 9.05 24.11 5.09
N ASP A 91 9.56 25.10 5.81
CA ASP A 91 8.90 25.54 7.03
C ASP A 91 7.49 26.00 6.66
N GLY A 92 6.55 25.60 7.51
CA GLY A 92 5.15 25.98 7.42
C GLY A 92 4.96 27.47 7.66
N PRO A 93 3.71 27.94 7.59
CA PRO A 93 3.42 29.36 7.75
C PRO A 93 3.91 29.85 9.12
N ALA A 94 4.79 30.85 9.12
CA ALA A 94 5.12 31.61 10.32
C ALA A 94 4.10 32.73 10.52
N ASN A 95 3.82 33.06 11.80
CA ASN A 95 2.88 34.11 12.21
C ASN A 95 1.43 33.83 11.76
N ASP A 96 0.58 34.87 11.65
CA ASP A 96 -0.85 34.79 11.28
C ASP A 96 -1.12 34.42 9.80
N ARG A 97 -0.17 33.81 9.10
CA ARG A 97 -0.34 33.38 7.71
C ARG A 97 -0.97 32.00 7.64
N SER A 98 -1.90 31.81 6.70
CA SER A 98 -2.58 30.52 6.50
C SER A 98 -1.82 29.55 5.57
N HIS A 99 -0.83 30.03 4.82
CA HIS A 99 -0.13 29.25 3.79
C HIS A 99 1.28 29.79 3.53
N VAL A 100 2.07 28.99 2.82
CA VAL A 100 3.39 29.36 2.28
C VAL A 100 3.25 29.61 0.78
N SER A 101 3.42 30.85 0.33
CA SER A 101 3.43 31.16 -1.11
C SER A 101 4.80 30.82 -1.69
N THR A 102 4.83 29.91 -2.67
CA THR A 102 6.09 29.47 -3.30
C THR A 102 5.86 29.06 -4.74
N ARG A 103 6.93 29.00 -5.56
CA ARG A 103 6.85 28.42 -6.90
C ARG A 103 6.27 27.01 -6.81
N VAL A 104 5.42 26.61 -7.74
CA VAL A 104 4.96 25.22 -7.79
C VAL A 104 6.13 24.29 -8.11
N MET A 105 6.44 23.41 -7.16
CA MET A 105 7.44 22.34 -7.22
C MET A 105 6.88 21.08 -6.55
N GLY A 106 7.45 19.93 -6.90
CA GLY A 106 7.01 18.61 -6.45
C GLY A 106 6.83 17.68 -7.64
N THR A 107 6.46 16.43 -7.38
CA THR A 107 6.28 15.44 -8.44
C THR A 107 4.88 15.51 -9.06
N PHE A 108 4.82 15.57 -10.39
CA PHE A 108 3.57 15.61 -11.14
C PHE A 108 2.69 14.38 -10.82
N GLY A 109 1.39 14.61 -10.62
CA GLY A 109 0.41 13.58 -10.23
C GLY A 109 0.15 13.46 -8.73
N TYR A 110 1.01 14.01 -7.88
CA TYR A 110 0.84 14.01 -6.42
C TYR A 110 0.38 15.35 -5.87
N ALA A 111 0.63 16.44 -6.59
CA ALA A 111 0.37 17.79 -6.13
C ALA A 111 -1.13 18.09 -6.00
N ALA A 112 -1.50 18.74 -4.89
CA ALA A 112 -2.87 19.15 -4.60
C ALA A 112 -3.38 20.21 -5.59
N PRO A 113 -4.67 20.19 -5.98
CA PRO A 113 -5.21 21.07 -7.02
C PRO A 113 -5.10 22.55 -6.67
N GLU A 114 -5.33 22.93 -5.41
CA GLU A 114 -5.20 24.32 -4.95
C GLU A 114 -3.76 24.82 -5.02
N TYR A 115 -2.79 23.94 -4.71
CA TYR A 115 -1.38 24.29 -4.75
C TYR A 115 -0.92 24.46 -6.21
N MET A 116 -1.38 23.60 -7.11
CA MET A 116 -1.11 23.75 -8.54
C MET A 116 -1.72 25.04 -9.12
N ALA A 117 -2.92 25.41 -8.67
CA ALA A 117 -3.62 26.59 -9.18
C ALA A 117 -3.09 27.92 -8.63
N THR A 118 -2.66 27.95 -7.36
CA THR A 118 -2.36 29.20 -6.64
C THR A 118 -0.92 29.33 -6.15
N GLY A 119 -0.17 28.22 -6.10
CA GLY A 119 1.14 28.18 -5.41
C GLY A 119 1.05 28.25 -3.89
N HIS A 120 -0.15 28.21 -3.30
CA HIS A 120 -0.35 28.19 -1.85
C HIS A 120 -0.08 26.79 -1.30
N LEU A 121 1.06 26.64 -0.65
CA LEU A 121 1.48 25.39 -0.03
C LEU A 121 1.03 25.35 1.44
N THR A 122 0.42 24.23 1.85
CA THR A 122 -0.03 23.99 3.23
C THR A 122 0.22 22.54 3.64
N ALA A 123 0.11 22.22 4.92
CA ALA A 123 0.09 20.83 5.40
C ALA A 123 -1.02 19.99 4.73
N LYS A 124 -2.14 20.61 4.32
CA LYS A 124 -3.22 19.91 3.58
C LYS A 124 -2.80 19.51 2.17
N SER A 125 -1.78 20.13 1.59
CA SER A 125 -1.22 19.74 0.29
C SER A 125 -0.44 18.41 0.41
N ASP A 126 0.25 18.19 1.53
CA ASP A 126 0.87 16.90 1.85
C ASP A 126 -0.17 15.81 2.12
N VAL A 127 -1.28 16.15 2.81
CA VAL A 127 -2.40 15.21 3.03
C VAL A 127 -2.98 14.72 1.69
N TYR A 128 -3.14 15.61 0.71
CA TYR A 128 -3.58 15.21 -0.63
C TYR A 128 -2.60 14.22 -1.27
N SER A 129 -1.31 14.54 -1.22
CA SER A 129 -0.24 13.68 -1.74
C SER A 129 -0.23 12.30 -1.05
N PHE A 130 -0.49 12.26 0.27
CA PHE A 130 -0.70 11.01 1.01
C PHE A 130 -1.89 10.21 0.48
N GLY A 131 -3.00 10.87 0.18
CA GLY A 131 -4.18 10.23 -0.43
C GLY A 131 -3.87 9.58 -1.79
N VAL A 132 -3.07 10.25 -2.63
CA VAL A 132 -2.60 9.69 -3.90
C VAL A 132 -1.74 8.44 -3.66
N VAL A 133 -0.79 8.50 -2.73
CA VAL A 133 0.04 7.35 -2.33
C VAL A 133 -0.83 6.21 -1.79
N MET A 134 -1.88 6.50 -1.03
CA MET A 134 -2.81 5.49 -0.55
C MET A 134 -3.52 4.80 -1.73
N LEU A 135 -3.95 5.54 -2.75
CA LEU A 135 -4.51 4.95 -3.97
C LEU A 135 -3.47 4.09 -4.71
N GLU A 136 -2.20 4.50 -4.77
CA GLU A 136 -1.13 3.68 -5.35
C GLU A 136 -0.97 2.36 -4.59
N MET A 137 -0.99 2.41 -3.26
CA MET A 137 -0.91 1.22 -2.42
C MET A 137 -2.14 0.31 -2.58
N LEU A 138 -3.34 0.84 -2.73
CA LEU A 138 -4.55 0.03 -2.89
C LEU A 138 -4.61 -0.62 -4.27
N SER A 139 -4.24 0.11 -5.31
CA SER A 139 -4.43 -0.30 -6.71
C SER A 139 -3.22 -0.95 -7.36
N GLY A 140 -2.02 -0.76 -6.79
CA GLY A 140 -0.77 -1.17 -7.44
C GLY A 140 -0.49 -0.43 -8.74
N LYS A 141 -1.15 0.71 -8.97
CA LYS A 141 -1.02 1.56 -10.17
C LYS A 141 -0.25 2.84 -9.83
N ARG A 142 0.60 3.29 -10.75
CA ARG A 142 1.35 4.56 -10.63
C ARG A 142 0.41 5.76 -10.66
N ALA A 143 0.77 6.82 -9.94
CA ALA A 143 0.05 8.10 -9.92
C ALA A 143 -0.08 8.71 -11.32
N VAL A 144 0.96 8.57 -12.16
CA VAL A 144 0.97 8.97 -13.57
C VAL A 144 1.51 7.82 -14.42
N ASP A 145 0.80 7.50 -15.49
CA ASP A 145 1.16 6.41 -16.40
C ASP A 145 0.69 6.71 -17.83
N GLN A 146 1.64 7.07 -18.70
CA GLN A 146 1.38 7.42 -20.11
C GLN A 146 1.02 6.21 -20.98
N ASN A 147 1.14 4.98 -20.44
CA ASN A 147 0.75 3.77 -21.18
C ASN A 147 -0.72 3.40 -20.98
N ARG A 148 -1.46 4.14 -20.15
CA ARG A 148 -2.90 3.94 -19.95
C ARG A 148 -3.71 4.58 -21.08
N PRO A 149 -4.99 4.20 -21.25
CA PRO A 149 -5.87 4.89 -22.19
C PRO A 149 -5.94 6.40 -21.92
N SER A 150 -6.23 7.16 -22.97
CA SER A 150 -6.44 8.61 -22.87
C SER A 150 -7.53 8.91 -21.83
N GLY A 151 -7.25 9.86 -20.93
CA GLY A 151 -8.13 10.18 -19.80
C GLY A 151 -7.88 9.37 -18.52
N GLU A 152 -7.07 8.30 -18.58
CA GLU A 152 -6.74 7.45 -17.43
C GLU A 152 -5.28 7.59 -16.96
N HIS A 153 -4.50 8.49 -17.57
CA HIS A 153 -3.08 8.68 -17.23
C HIS A 153 -2.88 9.08 -15.77
N ASN A 154 -3.78 9.89 -15.21
CA ASN A 154 -3.74 10.30 -13.81
C ASN A 154 -4.56 9.31 -12.96
N LEU A 155 -3.95 8.78 -11.90
CA LEU A 155 -4.56 7.78 -11.04
C LEU A 155 -5.82 8.28 -10.32
N VAL A 156 -5.82 9.53 -9.86
CA VAL A 156 -6.98 10.13 -9.19
C VAL A 156 -8.14 10.21 -10.16
N GLU A 157 -7.91 10.73 -11.37
CA GLU A 157 -8.93 10.80 -12.42
C GLU A 157 -9.48 9.43 -12.80
N TRP A 158 -8.60 8.43 -12.97
CA TRP A 158 -9.00 7.04 -13.21
C TRP A 158 -9.85 6.45 -12.07
N ALA A 159 -9.51 6.76 -10.81
CA ALA A 159 -10.18 6.18 -9.65
C ALA A 159 -11.57 6.81 -9.40
N LYS A 160 -11.77 8.10 -9.72
CA LYS A 160 -13.03 8.85 -9.49
C LYS A 160 -14.32 8.07 -9.76
N PRO A 161 -14.54 7.43 -10.93
CA PRO A 161 -15.78 6.70 -11.21
C PRO A 161 -16.04 5.49 -10.29
N TYR A 162 -15.00 4.96 -9.65
CA TYR A 162 -15.11 3.84 -8.70
C TYR A 162 -15.32 4.33 -7.26
N LEU A 163 -14.72 5.48 -6.91
CA LEU A 163 -14.78 6.05 -5.57
C LEU A 163 -16.17 6.61 -5.21
N THR A 164 -17.03 6.88 -6.20
CA THR A 164 -18.40 7.37 -5.98
C THR A 164 -19.40 6.28 -5.58
N SER A 165 -19.05 4.99 -5.70
CA SER A 165 -19.97 3.88 -5.40
C SER A 165 -19.30 2.80 -4.57
N LYS A 166 -19.83 2.54 -3.37
CA LYS A 166 -19.36 1.46 -2.48
C LYS A 166 -19.26 0.09 -3.15
N ARG A 167 -20.12 -0.19 -4.15
CA ARG A 167 -20.11 -1.46 -4.90
C ARG A 167 -18.93 -1.57 -5.87
N LYS A 168 -18.42 -0.43 -6.35
CA LYS A 168 -17.32 -0.36 -7.33
C LYS A 168 -15.96 -0.20 -6.67
N VAL A 169 -15.91 0.23 -5.41
CA VAL A 169 -14.67 0.47 -4.67
C VAL A 169 -13.71 -0.72 -4.73
N LEU A 170 -14.20 -1.95 -4.59
CA LEU A 170 -13.32 -3.14 -4.62
C LEU A 170 -12.65 -3.36 -5.98
N GLN A 171 -13.17 -2.79 -7.07
CA GLN A 171 -12.61 -2.94 -8.42
C GLN A 171 -11.31 -2.17 -8.61
N ILE A 172 -10.97 -1.24 -7.71
CA ILE A 172 -9.70 -0.52 -7.80
C ILE A 172 -8.54 -1.32 -7.21
N PHE A 173 -8.82 -2.38 -6.44
CA PHE A 173 -7.80 -3.07 -5.67
C PHE A 173 -6.89 -3.89 -6.58
N ASP A 174 -5.63 -3.92 -6.19
CA ASP A 174 -4.61 -4.75 -6.80
C ASP A 174 -4.96 -6.23 -6.61
N SER A 175 -5.02 -6.99 -7.70
CA SER A 175 -5.33 -8.42 -7.65
C SER A 175 -4.35 -9.23 -6.79
N ARG A 176 -3.13 -8.72 -6.56
CA ARG A 176 -2.12 -9.38 -5.72
C ARG A 176 -2.46 -9.37 -4.23
N ILE A 177 -3.40 -8.55 -3.79
CA ILE A 177 -3.85 -8.48 -2.38
C ILE A 177 -5.29 -8.96 -2.21
N GLU A 178 -5.92 -9.46 -3.28
CA GLU A 178 -7.28 -10.00 -3.22
C GLU A 178 -7.36 -11.16 -2.22
N GLY A 179 -8.42 -11.17 -1.41
CA GLY A 179 -8.63 -12.16 -0.35
C GLY A 179 -7.78 -11.96 0.92
N GLN A 180 -6.95 -10.91 0.99
CA GLN A 180 -6.12 -10.62 2.18
C GLN A 180 -6.72 -9.56 3.11
N TYR A 181 -7.92 -9.07 2.80
CA TYR A 181 -8.66 -8.05 3.54
C TYR A 181 -10.14 -8.38 3.60
N SER A 182 -10.82 -7.92 4.64
CA SER A 182 -12.28 -7.93 4.69
C SER A 182 -12.85 -6.74 3.89
N VAL A 183 -14.10 -6.86 3.44
CA VAL A 183 -14.80 -5.76 2.74
C VAL A 183 -14.86 -4.50 3.60
N SER A 184 -15.00 -4.66 4.92
CA SER A 184 -15.01 -3.55 5.88
C SER A 184 -13.68 -2.81 5.91
N GLU A 185 -12.56 -3.54 5.96
CA GLU A 185 -11.21 -2.97 5.94
C GLU A 185 -10.93 -2.24 4.63
N ALA A 186 -11.29 -2.84 3.49
CA ALA A 186 -11.14 -2.21 2.18
C ALA A 186 -11.90 -0.89 2.09
N LEU A 187 -13.16 -0.85 2.55
CA LEU A 187 -13.97 0.36 2.56
C LEU A 187 -13.38 1.44 3.48
N LYS A 188 -12.87 1.07 4.66
CA LYS A 188 -12.20 2.01 5.57
C LYS A 188 -10.94 2.61 4.93
N ALA A 189 -10.07 1.79 4.33
CA ALA A 189 -8.85 2.26 3.67
C ALA A 189 -9.14 3.21 2.51
N VAL A 190 -10.17 2.90 1.71
CA VAL A 190 -10.60 3.76 0.60
C VAL A 190 -11.20 5.05 1.10
N ASN A 191 -12.00 5.03 2.17
CA ASN A 191 -12.54 6.25 2.76
C ASN A 191 -11.43 7.19 3.25
N ILE A 192 -10.35 6.65 3.85
CA ILE A 192 -9.17 7.44 4.20
C ILE A 192 -8.59 8.12 2.94
N ALA A 193 -8.38 7.35 1.86
CA ALA A 193 -7.86 7.90 0.60
C ALA A 193 -8.77 8.99 0.02
N ILE A 194 -10.09 8.75 -0.04
CA ILE A 194 -11.10 9.70 -0.56
C ILE A 194 -11.08 11.02 0.21
N GLN A 195 -11.05 10.96 1.54
CA GLN A 195 -11.01 12.17 2.36
C GLN A 195 -9.71 12.95 2.14
N CYS A 196 -8.58 12.25 2.02
CA CYS A 196 -7.28 12.86 1.78
C CYS A 196 -7.21 13.57 0.41
N ILE A 197 -7.75 12.98 -0.65
CA ILE A 197 -7.74 13.54 -2.01
C ILE A 197 -8.88 14.53 -2.29
N SER A 198 -9.62 14.98 -1.28
CA SER A 198 -10.69 15.96 -1.46
C SER A 198 -10.17 17.23 -2.15
N ASN A 199 -10.90 17.74 -3.13
CA ASN A 199 -10.52 18.98 -3.83
C ASN A 199 -10.41 20.16 -2.87
N GLU A 200 -11.33 20.26 -1.92
CA GLU A 200 -11.38 21.32 -0.92
C GLU A 200 -10.46 20.98 0.27
N PRO A 201 -9.38 21.74 0.53
CA PRO A 201 -8.40 21.42 1.57
C PRO A 201 -9.00 21.35 2.98
N LYS A 202 -10.09 22.08 3.23
CA LYS A 202 -10.80 22.09 4.52
C LYS A 202 -11.45 20.73 4.85
N TYR A 203 -11.83 19.94 3.85
CA TYR A 203 -12.44 18.61 4.06
C TYR A 203 -11.41 17.49 4.18
N ARG A 204 -10.13 17.77 3.92
CA ARG A 204 -9.05 16.81 4.15
C ARG A 204 -8.81 16.67 5.66
N PRO A 205 -8.57 15.46 6.18
CA PRO A 205 -8.20 15.28 7.58
C PRO A 205 -6.82 15.89 7.86
N THR A 206 -6.49 16.03 9.14
CA THR A 206 -5.10 16.20 9.60
C THR A 206 -4.37 14.86 9.54
N MET A 207 -3.04 14.86 9.41
CA MET A 207 -2.29 13.60 9.43
C MET A 207 -2.41 12.85 10.77
N LYS A 208 -2.68 13.56 11.88
CA LYS A 208 -2.99 12.93 13.17
C LYS A 208 -4.28 12.12 13.13
N GLU A 209 -5.32 12.63 12.46
CA GLU A 209 -6.57 11.89 12.25
C GLU A 209 -6.38 10.70 11.30
N VAL A 210 -5.58 10.87 10.25
CA VAL A 210 -5.21 9.77 9.33
C VAL A 210 -4.49 8.64 10.09
N VAL A 211 -3.54 8.97 10.96
CA VAL A 211 -2.84 8.00 11.81
C VAL A 211 -3.84 7.21 12.67
N LYS A 212 -4.74 7.89 13.38
CA LYS A 212 -5.78 7.23 14.20
C LYS A 212 -6.66 6.28 13.38
N ALA A 213 -7.08 6.73 12.18
CA ALA A 213 -7.91 5.91 11.31
C ALA A 213 -7.18 4.65 10.82
N LEU A 214 -5.87 4.75 10.53
CA LEU A 214 -5.03 3.61 10.15
C LEU A 214 -4.73 2.68 11.33
N GLU A 215 -4.54 3.20 12.54
CA GLU A 215 -4.36 2.39 13.76
C GLU A 215 -5.57 1.49 14.01
N HIS A 216 -6.78 2.05 13.94
CA HIS A 216 -8.00 1.25 14.03
C HIS A 216 -8.13 0.18 12.94
N LEU A 217 -7.57 0.43 11.75
CA LEU A 217 -7.57 -0.54 10.66
C LEU A 217 -6.61 -1.71 10.96
N VAL A 218 -5.42 -1.43 11.52
CA VAL A 218 -4.46 -2.44 11.96
C VAL A 218 -4.99 -3.26 13.14
N GLU A 219 -5.65 -2.62 14.10
CA GLU A 219 -6.25 -3.29 15.26
C GLU A 219 -7.37 -4.25 14.84
N SER A 220 -8.21 -3.84 13.89
CA SER A 220 -9.31 -4.67 13.36
C SER A 220 -8.79 -5.99 12.76
N ASP A 221 -7.72 -5.95 11.95
CA ASP A 221 -7.08 -7.14 11.35
C ASP A 221 -6.58 -8.12 12.43
N SER A 222 -6.01 -7.59 13.52
CA SER A 222 -5.47 -8.41 14.61
C SER A 222 -6.56 -9.16 15.42
N MET A 223 -7.71 -8.51 15.62
CA MET A 223 -8.86 -9.10 16.33
C MET A 223 -9.59 -10.15 15.48
N GLU A 224 -9.71 -9.92 14.17
CA GLU A 224 -10.31 -10.92 13.27
C GLU A 224 -9.41 -12.16 13.14
N ARG A 225 -8.09 -12.02 13.02
CA ARG A 225 -7.18 -13.19 12.94
C ARG A 225 -7.15 -14.02 14.21
N SER A 226 -7.19 -13.38 15.38
CA SER A 226 -7.20 -14.08 16.68
C SER A 226 -8.50 -14.84 16.95
N SER A 227 -9.65 -14.31 16.50
CA SER A 227 -10.94 -15.02 16.60
C SER A 227 -11.04 -16.22 15.66
N HIS A 228 -10.50 -16.13 14.44
CA HIS A 228 -10.42 -17.26 13.51
C HIS A 228 -9.50 -18.38 14.01
N SER A 229 -8.38 -18.05 14.67
CA SER A 229 -7.49 -19.03 15.29
C SER A 229 -8.16 -19.77 16.47
N ARG A 230 -8.93 -19.06 17.33
CA ARG A 230 -9.68 -19.68 18.43
C ARG A 230 -10.79 -20.60 17.96
N ASN A 231 -11.50 -20.23 16.89
CA ASN A 231 -12.59 -21.04 16.34
C ASN A 231 -12.09 -22.33 15.65
N GLN A 232 -10.88 -22.34 15.07
CA GLN A 232 -10.27 -23.58 14.58
C GLN A 232 -9.87 -24.54 15.72
N HIS A 233 -9.41 -24.01 16.86
CA HIS A 233 -9.12 -24.85 18.03
C HIS A 233 -10.37 -25.48 18.66
N HIS A 234 -11.50 -24.78 18.69
CA HIS A 234 -12.74 -25.33 19.24
C HIS A 234 -13.37 -26.43 18.36
N ARG A 235 -13.19 -26.38 17.04
CA ARG A 235 -13.67 -27.44 16.13
C ARG A 235 -12.89 -28.75 16.26
N ASN A 236 -11.62 -28.71 16.67
CA ASN A 236 -10.80 -29.91 16.88
C ASN A 236 -11.02 -30.58 18.24
N LEU A 237 -11.66 -29.91 19.20
CA LEU A 237 -11.93 -30.46 20.54
C LEU A 237 -13.29 -31.18 20.66
N ASN A 238 -14.23 -30.92 19.75
CA ASN A 238 -15.57 -31.55 19.76
C ASN A 238 -15.71 -32.79 18.86
N GLY A 239 -14.60 -33.35 18.37
CA GLY A 239 -14.58 -34.48 17.42
C GLY A 239 -14.30 -35.87 18.02
N ARG A 240 -14.39 -36.06 19.35
CA ARG A 240 -14.10 -37.37 19.98
C ARG A 240 -15.10 -37.75 21.08
N SER A 241 -16.23 -38.33 20.67
CA SER A 241 -17.00 -39.25 21.52
C SER A 241 -18.09 -40.02 20.75
N SER A 242 -17.76 -41.25 20.33
CA SER A 242 -18.65 -42.42 20.41
C SER A 242 -17.89 -43.69 19.97
N PRO A 243 -17.70 -44.67 20.85
CA PRO A 243 -17.40 -46.04 20.43
C PRO A 243 -18.71 -46.83 20.38
N ASN A 244 -18.98 -47.52 19.28
CA ASN A 244 -19.86 -48.69 19.37
C ASN A 244 -19.35 -49.80 18.46
N ALA A 245 -19.23 -50.98 19.06
CA ALA A 245 -18.52 -52.13 18.53
C ALA A 245 -19.48 -53.14 17.88
N HIS A 246 -18.90 -53.87 16.92
CA HIS A 246 -19.23 -55.22 16.45
C HIS A 246 -20.53 -55.47 15.67
N LYS A 247 -20.37 -55.90 14.40
CA LYS A 247 -20.50 -57.32 14.00
C LYS A 247 -20.03 -57.53 12.55
N HIS A 248 -19.12 -58.48 12.36
CA HIS A 248 -18.81 -59.16 11.09
C HIS A 248 -19.66 -60.45 10.98
N PRO A 249 -19.90 -61.02 9.77
CA PRO A 249 -18.94 -62.00 9.21
C PRO A 249 -18.75 -62.04 7.66
N LYS A 250 -17.50 -62.38 7.27
CA LYS A 250 -17.01 -63.28 6.17
C LYS A 250 -17.36 -62.95 4.69
N SER A 251 -16.45 -62.37 3.87
CA SER A 251 -15.32 -62.96 3.06
C SER A 251 -15.74 -63.66 1.73
N PRO A 252 -14.87 -63.82 0.71
CA PRO A 252 -14.03 -62.86 -0.02
C PRO A 252 -14.19 -63.00 -1.57
N ILE A 253 -13.91 -61.97 -2.37
CA ILE A 253 -13.69 -62.14 -3.83
C ILE A 253 -12.41 -61.42 -4.25
N ALA A 254 -11.54 -62.20 -4.89
CA ALA A 254 -10.22 -61.83 -5.37
C ALA A 254 -10.24 -60.76 -6.47
N VAL A 255 -9.34 -59.77 -6.38
CA VAL A 255 -9.05 -58.84 -7.47
C VAL A 255 -7.81 -59.32 -8.21
N LYS A 256 -7.98 -59.68 -9.48
CA LYS A 256 -6.92 -59.95 -10.45
C LYS A 256 -6.18 -58.65 -10.78
N VAL A 257 -4.86 -58.69 -10.69
CA VAL A 257 -3.95 -57.66 -11.19
C VAL A 257 -3.86 -57.78 -12.71
N GLY A 258 -4.36 -56.77 -13.44
CA GLY A 258 -4.22 -56.62 -14.88
C GLY A 258 -3.10 -55.63 -15.22
N LYS A 259 -2.12 -56.09 -16.01
CA LYS A 259 -1.06 -55.29 -16.64
C LYS A 259 -1.61 -54.55 -17.87
N ALA A 260 -1.22 -53.29 -18.07
CA ALA A 260 -1.14 -52.60 -19.37
C ALA A 260 -0.10 -51.46 -19.24
N ALA A 261 1.08 -51.56 -19.85
CA ALA A 261 1.46 -51.20 -21.23
C ALA A 261 2.17 -49.82 -21.24
N PRO A 262 3.39 -49.70 -21.81
CA PRO A 262 4.19 -48.48 -21.73
C PRO A 262 3.73 -47.42 -22.74
N PHE A 263 3.60 -46.18 -22.30
CA PHE A 263 3.34 -45.03 -23.16
C PHE A 263 4.61 -44.58 -23.89
N SER A 264 4.51 -44.43 -25.21
CA SER A 264 5.52 -43.95 -26.15
C SER A 264 5.91 -42.48 -25.90
N PRO A 265 7.14 -42.05 -26.24
CA PRO A 265 7.59 -40.67 -26.05
C PRO A 265 7.02 -39.68 -27.08
N LEU A 266 6.82 -38.43 -26.64
CA LEU A 266 6.35 -37.27 -27.41
C LEU A 266 7.35 -36.87 -28.53
N PRO A 267 6.87 -36.35 -29.68
CA PRO A 267 7.74 -35.76 -30.70
C PRO A 267 8.19 -34.33 -30.35
N SER A 268 9.43 -34.02 -30.73
CA SER A 268 10.16 -32.76 -30.57
C SER A 268 9.65 -31.61 -31.47
N PRO A 269 9.88 -30.33 -31.09
CA PRO A 269 9.37 -29.16 -31.81
C PRO A 269 10.19 -28.81 -33.07
N SER A 270 9.49 -28.36 -34.12
CA SER A 270 10.08 -27.85 -35.37
C SER A 270 10.70 -26.44 -35.22
N PRO A 271 11.74 -26.09 -36.01
CA PRO A 271 12.47 -24.84 -35.86
C PRO A 271 11.76 -23.62 -36.49
N ILE A 272 12.03 -22.47 -35.89
CA ILE A 272 11.61 -21.12 -36.29
C ILE A 272 12.29 -20.74 -37.62
N ARG A 273 11.51 -20.25 -38.59
CA ARG A 273 12.04 -19.57 -39.79
C ARG A 273 12.25 -18.09 -39.47
N THR A 274 13.44 -17.61 -39.83
CA THR A 274 13.89 -16.20 -39.89
C THR A 274 13.01 -15.33 -40.76
#